data_AF-A0A9D1FGE1-F1
#
_entry.id   AF-A0A9D1FGE1-F1
#
_cell.length_a   1.000
_cell.length_b   1.000
_cell.length_c   1.000
_cell.angle_alpha   90.00
_cell.angle_beta   90.00
_cell.angle_gamma   90.00
#
_symmetry.space_group_name_H-M   'P 1'
#
loop_
_entity.id
_entity.type
_entity.pdbx_description
1 polymer ?
#
loop_
_entity_poly.entity_id
_entity_poly.type
_entity_poly.pdbx_seq_one_letter_code
_entity_poly.pdbx_strand_id
1 'polypeptide(L)' 'MATPKSKTSKARSAQRRSHDALAVMPCTVCKTCGEKKRPHHVCPACGAK' A
#
# COMPACT_ATOMS: atom_id res chain seq x y z
N MET A 1 11.76 20.39 -28.40
CA MET A 1 11.27 19.37 -27.46
C MET A 1 12.33 19.15 -26.38
N ALA A 2 11.96 19.12 -25.10
CA ALA A 2 12.91 18.83 -24.03
C ALA A 2 13.23 17.32 -24.02
N THR A 3 14.50 16.96 -24.14
CA THR A 3 14.97 15.57 -24.13
C THR A 3 16.00 15.37 -23.01
N PRO A 4 16.03 14.19 -22.37
CA PRO A 4 17.06 13.90 -21.38
C PRO A 4 18.45 13.90 -22.03
N LYS A 5 19.39 14.67 -21.47
CA LYS A 5 20.77 14.78 -21.98
C LYS A 5 21.59 13.50 -21.80
N SER A 6 21.29 12.70 -20.79
CA SER A 6 22.03 11.47 -20.46
C SER A 6 21.17 10.49 -19.67
N LYS A 7 21.58 9.22 -19.67
CA LYS A 7 20.96 8.17 -18.86
C LYS A 7 21.14 8.47 -17.37
N THR A 8 20.06 8.34 -16.60
CA THR A 8 20.14 8.45 -15.13
C THR A 8 20.95 7.28 -14.55
N SER A 9 21.91 7.57 -13.67
CA SER A 9 22.70 6.53 -13.00
C SER A 9 21.82 5.64 -12.11
N LYS A 10 22.26 4.40 -11.85
CA LYS A 10 21.55 3.45 -10.97
C LYS A 10 21.26 4.06 -9.59
N ALA A 11 22.26 4.73 -9.00
CA ALA A 11 22.14 5.42 -7.72
C ALA A 11 21.07 6.54 -7.75
N ARG A 12 21.07 7.40 -8.76
CA ARG A 12 20.06 8.48 -8.90
C ARG A 12 18.65 7.93 -9.09
N SER A 13 18.48 6.85 -9.85
CA SER A 13 17.19 6.19 -9.97
C SER A 13 16.72 5.55 -8.66
N ALA A 14 17.61 4.90 -7.92
CA ALA A 14 17.27 4.30 -6.62
C ALA A 14 16.88 5.37 -5.59
N GLN A 15 17.66 6.46 -5.51
CA GLN A 15 17.36 7.58 -4.64
C GLN A 15 16.03 8.26 -4.99
N ARG A 16 15.71 8.42 -6.29
CA ARG A 16 14.41 8.96 -6.70
C ARG A 16 13.24 8.09 -6.23
N ARG A 17 13.42 6.75 -6.19
CA ARG A 17 12.40 5.78 -5.76
C ARG A 17 12.39 5.50 -4.26
N SER A 18 13.13 6.25 -3.45
CA SER A 18 13.23 5.99 -1.99
C SER A 18 11.90 6.11 -1.26
N HIS A 19 10.96 6.86 -1.81
CA HIS A 19 9.64 7.12 -1.22
C HIS A 19 8.51 6.31 -1.88
N ASP A 20 8.83 5.45 -2.85
CA ASP A 20 7.83 4.67 -3.59
C ASP A 20 7.36 3.41 -2.83
N ALA A 21 7.76 3.25 -1.57
CA ALA A 21 7.41 2.09 -0.77
C ALA A 21 5.91 2.07 -0.43
N LEU A 22 5.26 0.93 -0.64
CA LEU A 22 3.86 0.73 -0.27
C LEU A 22 3.72 0.58 1.24
N ALA A 23 2.77 1.32 1.83
CA ALA A 23 2.40 1.15 3.23
C ALA A 23 1.51 -0.10 3.42
N VAL A 24 1.71 -0.82 4.52
CA VAL A 24 0.85 -1.94 4.89
C VAL A 24 -0.53 -1.42 5.28
N MET A 25 -1.58 -2.04 4.76
CA MET A 25 -2.95 -1.71 5.16
C MET A 25 -3.21 -2.12 6.61
N PRO A 26 -3.78 -1.23 7.45
CA PRO A 26 -4.15 -1.60 8.81
C PRO A 26 -5.28 -2.63 8.77
N CYS A 27 -5.08 -3.74 9.48
CA CYS A 27 -6.07 -4.79 9.65
C CYS A 27 -6.46 -4.87 11.12
N THR A 28 -7.75 -4.89 11.40
CA THR A 28 -8.32 -5.06 12.75
C THR A 28 -9.02 -6.40 12.84
N VAL A 29 -9.00 -7.02 14.02
CA VAL A 29 -9.68 -8.31 14.23
C VAL A 29 -11.17 -8.05 14.46
N CYS A 30 -12.02 -8.80 13.77
CA CYS A 30 -13.46 -8.74 13.98
C CYS A 30 -13.84 -9.45 15.28
N LYS A 31 -14.57 -8.77 16.18
CA LYS A 31 -14.98 -9.33 17.49
C LYS A 31 -15.96 -10.50 17.39
N THR A 32 -16.68 -10.62 16.28
CA THR A 32 -17.75 -11.62 16.08
C THR A 32 -17.27 -12.90 15.41
N CYS A 33 -16.31 -12.83 14.48
CA CYS A 33 -15.82 -14.01 13.73
C CYS A 33 -14.30 -14.23 13.82
N GLY A 34 -13.54 -13.32 14.43
CA GLY A 34 -12.08 -13.44 14.56
C GLY A 34 -11.29 -13.15 13.28
N GLU A 35 -11.95 -12.87 12.15
CA GLU A 35 -11.26 -12.56 10.89
C GLU A 35 -10.68 -11.14 10.85
N LYS A 36 -9.65 -10.96 10.03
CA LYS A 36 -9.03 -9.65 9.78
C LYS A 36 -9.91 -8.83 8.83
N LYS A 37 -10.34 -7.67 9.28
CA LYS A 37 -11.13 -6.71 8.51
C LYS A 37 -10.43 -5.35 8.42
N ARG A 38 -10.81 -4.58 7.40
CA ARG A 38 -10.44 -3.16 7.35
C ARG A 38 -11.11 -2.42 8.51
N PRO A 39 -10.40 -1.52 9.20
CA PRO A 39 -10.99 -0.67 10.25
C PRO A 39 -12.13 0.16 9.66
N HIS A 40 -13.17 0.42 10.46
CA HIS A 40 -14.39 1.17 10.07
C HIS A 40 -15.23 0.58 8.92
N HIS A 41 -14.93 -0.64 8.46
CA HIS A 41 -15.78 -1.38 7.53
C HIS A 41 -16.56 -2.50 8.23
N VAL A 42 -17.73 -2.81 7.69
CA VAL A 42 -18.48 -4.02 8.03
C VAL A 42 -17.64 -5.23 7.61
N CYS A 43 -17.57 -6.24 8.48
CA CYS A 43 -16.82 -7.44 8.17
C CYS A 43 -17.56 -8.21 7.07
N PRO A 44 -16.88 -8.60 5.97
CA PRO A 44 -17.52 -9.31 4.86
C PRO A 44 -18.04 -10.70 5.26
N ALA A 45 -17.44 -11.34 6.27
CA ALA A 45 -17.90 -12.66 6.73
C ALA A 45 -19.08 -12.61 7.69
N CYS A 46 -19.16 -11.63 8.59
CA CYS A 46 -20.22 -11.58 9.61
C CYS A 46 -21.35 -10.58 9.33
N GLY A 47 -21.17 -9.65 8.41
CA GLY A 47 -22.17 -8.63 8.06
C GLY A 47 -22.69 -8.70 6.62
N ALA A 48 -22.36 -9.77 5.89
CA ALA A 48 -23.03 -10.14 4.64
C ALA A 48 -24.24 -11.08 4.88
N LYS A 49 -24.71 -11.15 6.14
CA LYS A 49 -26.02 -11.69 6.53
C LYS A 49 -26.82 -10.60 7.19
#